data_AF-A0AAN9AUA8-F1
#
_entry.id   AF-A0AAN9AUA8-F1
#
_cell.length_a   1.000
_cell.length_b   1.000
_cell.length_c   1.000
_cell.angle_alpha   90.00
_cell.angle_beta   90.00
_cell.angle_gamma   90.00
#
_symmetry.space_group_name_H-M   'P 1'
#
loop_
_entity.id
_entity.type
_entity.pdbx_description
1 polymer ?
#
loop_
_entity_poly.entity_id
_entity_poly.type
_entity_poly.pdbx_seq_one_letter_code
_entity_poly.pdbx_strand_id
1 'polypeptide(L)'
;MTTMELYLYQLNNRVLPDENWMFNMKDYVAAADETDSDKERCFIELKNLKSLFSAVACGECGGTLSVCFGDKMGYSREIRLACEDCTFTKQQHSCSRLDGSNNITMGFDVNNSIVMCFNELGCGEAALRKFSAIMSIPGLSHNTYRRISKKVGGAHREVTANVLQAAVQAVHDANAHGDPDFDNGDNSDEGGDAECAANDGDSSDSANVDSDDDSSHSGSTASTARRDSDDEGEGRH
;
A
#
# COMPACT_ATOMS: atom_id res chain seq x y z
N MET A 1 22.40 34.16 -35.38
CA MET A 1 21.34 33.70 -34.46
C MET A 1 20.26 33.03 -35.28
N THR A 2 20.29 31.71 -35.34
CA THR A 2 19.31 30.91 -36.08
C THR A 2 18.01 30.81 -35.28
N THR A 3 16.88 30.57 -35.95
CA THR A 3 15.55 30.35 -35.34
C THR A 3 15.56 29.29 -34.23
N MET A 4 16.47 28.31 -34.31
CA MET A 4 16.71 27.31 -33.26
C MET A 4 17.30 27.88 -31.97
N GLU A 5 18.16 28.90 -32.05
CA GLU A 5 18.78 29.54 -30.87
C GLU A 5 17.78 30.45 -30.15
N LEU A 6 16.84 31.06 -30.89
CA LEU A 6 15.72 31.81 -30.32
C LEU A 6 14.72 30.89 -29.60
N TYR A 7 14.46 29.70 -30.14
CA TYR A 7 13.61 28.69 -29.49
C TYR A 7 14.22 28.15 -28.19
N LEU A 8 15.53 27.87 -28.18
CA LEU A 8 16.23 27.43 -26.98
C LEU A 8 16.33 28.55 -25.93
N TYR A 9 16.51 29.80 -26.34
CA TYR A 9 16.50 30.95 -25.44
C TYR A 9 15.10 31.26 -24.86
N GLN A 10 14.03 31.01 -25.63
CA GLN A 10 12.65 31.13 -25.16
C GLN A 10 12.23 29.96 -24.26
N LEU A 11 12.74 28.75 -24.49
CA LEU A 11 12.55 27.60 -23.59
C LEU A 11 13.31 27.77 -22.27
N ASN A 12 14.50 28.39 -22.28
CA ASN A 12 15.27 28.64 -21.06
C ASN A 12 14.76 29.82 -20.22
N ASN A 13 13.96 30.73 -20.80
CA ASN A 13 13.42 31.92 -20.12
C ASN A 13 11.92 31.87 -19.84
N ARG A 14 11.21 30.84 -20.31
CA ARG A 14 9.90 30.51 -19.75
C ARG A 14 10.15 29.82 -18.43
N VAL A 15 9.95 30.58 -17.35
CA VAL A 15 9.69 30.12 -15.99
C VAL A 15 9.24 28.66 -16.06
N LEU A 16 10.16 27.74 -15.76
CA LEU A 16 9.80 26.36 -15.49
C LEU A 16 8.63 26.48 -14.50
N PRO A 17 7.45 25.89 -14.77
CA PRO A 17 6.48 25.75 -13.71
C PRO A 17 7.25 25.06 -12.59
N ASP A 18 7.23 25.73 -11.44
CA ASP A 18 7.86 25.44 -10.17
C ASP A 18 8.09 23.93 -9.97
N GLU A 19 9.12 23.53 -9.22
CA GLU A 19 9.54 22.14 -8.91
C GLU A 19 8.47 21.30 -8.16
N ASN A 20 7.22 21.38 -8.61
CA ASN A 20 5.96 21.15 -7.90
C ASN A 20 5.19 19.98 -8.54
N TRP A 21 5.74 19.33 -9.56
CA TRP A 21 5.20 18.06 -10.06
C TRP A 21 5.33 16.95 -9.01
N MET A 22 6.32 17.05 -8.11
CA MET A 22 6.48 16.17 -6.95
C MET A 22 5.46 16.50 -5.84
N PHE A 23 4.91 17.72 -5.84
CA PHE A 23 3.87 18.17 -4.91
C PHE A 23 2.49 17.64 -5.34
N ASN A 24 2.22 17.64 -6.64
CA ASN A 24 0.94 17.24 -7.20
C ASN A 24 0.59 15.74 -6.99
N MET A 25 1.59 14.86 -6.80
CA MET A 25 1.35 13.45 -6.53
C MET A 25 0.93 13.17 -5.07
N LYS A 26 1.49 13.95 -4.13
CA LYS A 26 0.99 13.98 -2.76
C LYS A 26 -0.42 14.53 -2.75
N ASP A 27 -0.71 15.59 -3.50
CA ASP A 27 -2.05 16.19 -3.56
C ASP A 27 -3.09 15.31 -4.27
N TYR A 28 -2.71 14.50 -5.28
CA TYR A 28 -3.66 13.59 -5.95
C TYR A 28 -4.02 12.36 -5.10
N VAL A 29 -3.09 11.92 -4.23
CA VAL A 29 -3.39 10.86 -3.25
C VAL A 29 -3.97 11.45 -1.95
N ALA A 30 -3.63 12.69 -1.62
CA ALA A 30 -4.22 13.47 -0.54
C ALA A 30 -5.54 14.15 -0.92
N ALA A 31 -6.02 14.04 -2.16
CA ALA A 31 -7.38 14.42 -2.53
C ALA A 31 -8.43 13.53 -1.84
N ALA A 32 -7.99 12.50 -1.09
CA ALA A 32 -8.80 11.74 -0.13
C ALA A 32 -8.69 12.26 1.32
N ASP A 33 -7.95 13.33 1.59
CA ASP A 33 -7.68 13.80 2.95
C ASP A 33 -7.32 15.30 2.95
N GLU A 34 -8.30 16.16 2.68
CA GLU A 34 -8.19 17.53 3.17
C GLU A 34 -8.09 17.47 4.70
N THR A 35 -7.00 18.02 5.26
CA THR A 35 -6.71 18.25 6.69
C THR A 35 -5.98 17.15 7.47
N ASP A 36 -4.66 17.02 7.31
CA ASP A 36 -3.77 16.89 8.48
C ASP A 36 -2.29 17.18 8.10
N SER A 37 -1.91 18.46 8.07
CA SER A 37 -0.53 18.89 7.84
C SER A 37 0.43 18.49 8.98
N ASP A 38 -0.06 17.87 10.05
CA ASP A 38 0.67 17.63 11.30
C ASP A 38 1.03 16.15 11.53
N LYS A 39 0.84 15.28 10.51
CA LYS A 39 1.16 13.85 10.61
C LYS A 39 2.68 13.57 10.57
N GLU A 40 3.37 13.83 11.68
CA GLU A 40 4.74 13.35 11.88
C GLU A 40 4.76 11.84 12.16
N ARG A 41 5.73 11.13 11.57
CA ARG A 41 5.91 9.69 11.76
C ARG A 41 7.35 9.38 12.09
N CYS A 42 7.55 8.56 13.12
CA CYS A 42 8.87 8.07 13.51
C CYS A 42 8.84 6.57 13.82
N PHE A 43 10.01 5.94 13.75
CA PHE A 43 10.19 4.55 14.17
C PHE A 43 10.50 4.50 15.66
N ILE A 44 9.71 3.72 16.41
CA ILE A 44 9.89 3.53 17.84
C ILE A 44 10.09 2.04 18.12
N GLU A 45 11.18 1.70 18.81
CA GLU A 45 11.39 0.35 19.29
C GLU A 45 10.37 0.01 20.39
N LEU A 46 9.64 -1.09 20.21
CA LEU A 46 8.52 -1.47 21.07
C LEU A 46 8.94 -1.72 22.54
N LYS A 47 10.19 -2.12 22.76
CA LYS A 47 10.76 -2.28 24.12
C LYS A 47 10.85 -0.94 24.84
N ASN A 48 11.27 0.11 24.14
CA ASN A 48 11.39 1.46 24.71
C ASN A 48 10.01 2.03 25.00
N LEU A 49 9.04 1.81 24.11
CA LEU A 49 7.65 2.22 24.35
C LEU A 49 7.09 1.55 25.61
N LYS A 50 7.29 0.24 25.80
CA LYS A 50 6.89 -0.47 27.03
C LYS A 50 7.55 0.13 28.28
N SER A 51 8.86 0.40 28.22
CA SER A 51 9.61 0.98 29.33
C SER A 51 9.14 2.39 29.69
N LEU A 52 8.73 3.20 28.71
CA LEU A 52 8.20 4.53 28.95
C LEU A 52 6.89 4.46 29.72
N PHE A 53 5.97 3.58 29.31
CA PHE A 53 4.66 3.47 29.98
C PHE A 53 4.73 2.80 31.36
N SER A 54 5.70 1.91 31.61
CA SER A 54 5.89 1.35 32.96
C SER A 54 6.32 2.40 34.00
N ALA A 55 6.86 3.54 33.57
CA ALA A 55 7.21 4.65 34.45
C ALA A 55 6.04 5.62 34.70
N VAL A 56 4.90 5.42 34.04
CA VAL A 56 3.73 6.29 34.14
C VAL A 56 2.68 5.64 35.04
N ALA A 57 2.22 6.37 36.05
CA ALA A 57 1.15 5.93 36.92
C ALA A 57 -0.22 6.05 36.23
N CYS A 58 -1.12 5.12 36.53
CA CYS A 58 -2.49 5.14 36.06
C CYS A 58 -3.22 6.38 36.61
N GLY A 59 -3.89 7.13 35.73
CA GLY A 59 -4.65 8.32 36.12
C GLY A 59 -5.89 8.03 36.98
N GLU A 60 -6.38 6.80 37.01
CA GLU A 60 -7.58 6.42 37.77
C GLU A 60 -7.25 5.92 39.19
N CYS A 61 -6.24 5.05 39.33
CA CYS A 61 -5.92 4.39 40.60
C CYS A 61 -4.48 4.61 41.08
N GLY A 62 -3.62 5.28 40.31
CA GLY A 62 -2.20 5.45 40.62
C GLY A 62 -1.32 4.21 40.40
N GLY A 63 -1.92 3.10 39.95
CA GLY A 63 -1.25 1.83 39.69
C GLY A 63 -0.31 1.84 38.47
N THR A 64 0.29 0.69 38.15
CA THR A 64 1.24 0.59 37.01
C THR A 64 0.51 0.42 35.68
N LEU A 65 0.98 1.12 34.65
CA LEU A 65 0.50 0.96 33.28
C LEU A 65 1.37 -0.01 32.49
N SER A 66 0.72 -0.89 31.73
CA SER A 66 1.36 -1.85 30.84
C SER A 66 0.90 -1.64 29.39
N VAL A 67 1.82 -1.83 28.44
CA VAL A 67 1.53 -1.78 27.00
C VAL A 67 1.63 -3.15 26.39
N CYS A 68 0.54 -3.57 25.78
CA CYS A 68 0.39 -4.79 25.00
C CYS A 68 0.21 -4.45 23.52
N PHE A 69 0.65 -5.35 22.66
CA PHE A 69 0.57 -5.16 21.22
C PHE A 69 -0.21 -6.30 20.58
N GLY A 70 -1.33 -5.95 19.95
CA GLY A 70 -2.22 -6.90 19.30
C GLY A 70 -1.83 -7.18 17.84
N ASP A 71 -2.87 -7.38 17.04
CA ASP A 71 -2.78 -7.81 15.65
C ASP A 71 -2.05 -6.80 14.76
N LYS A 72 -1.40 -7.35 13.73
CA LYS A 72 -0.63 -6.62 12.74
C LYS A 72 -1.44 -6.54 11.44
N MET A 73 -1.54 -5.34 10.87
CA MET A 73 -2.25 -5.06 9.63
C MET A 73 -1.34 -4.30 8.66
N GLY A 74 -0.39 -5.02 8.07
CA GLY A 74 0.73 -4.41 7.34
C GLY A 74 1.67 -3.71 8.30
N TYR A 75 1.95 -2.44 8.05
CA TYR A 75 2.80 -1.59 8.88
C TYR A 75 2.08 -0.93 10.06
N SER A 76 0.76 -1.14 10.18
CA SER A 76 -0.01 -0.71 11.34
C SER A 76 -0.15 -1.86 12.36
N ARG A 77 -0.14 -1.52 13.65
CA ARG A 77 -0.32 -2.48 14.74
C ARG A 77 -1.28 -1.96 15.78
N GLU A 78 -2.08 -2.85 16.36
CA GLU A 78 -2.89 -2.54 17.54
C GLU A 78 -1.98 -2.33 18.77
N ILE A 79 -2.20 -1.23 19.47
CA ILE A 79 -1.57 -0.88 20.74
C ILE A 79 -2.67 -0.85 21.81
N ARG A 80 -2.46 -1.57 22.89
CA ARG A 80 -3.35 -1.62 24.05
C ARG A 80 -2.58 -1.16 25.29
N LEU A 81 -3.10 -0.15 25.97
CA LEU A 81 -2.62 0.35 27.25
C LEU A 81 -3.58 -0.13 28.33
N ALA A 82 -3.11 -0.85 29.34
CA ALA A 82 -3.94 -1.38 30.42
C ALA A 82 -3.28 -1.15 31.78
N CYS A 83 -4.08 -0.83 32.80
CA CYS A 83 -3.59 -0.82 34.17
C CYS A 83 -3.56 -2.24 34.74
N GLU A 84 -2.54 -2.55 35.53
CA GLU A 84 -2.41 -3.86 36.19
C GLU A 84 -3.28 -3.96 37.45
N ASP A 85 -3.66 -2.82 38.04
CA ASP A 85 -4.32 -2.75 39.35
C ASP A 85 -5.83 -2.39 39.27
N CYS A 86 -6.31 -1.89 38.13
CA CYS A 86 -7.72 -1.55 37.92
C CYS A 86 -8.22 -1.94 36.51
N THR A 87 -9.49 -1.65 36.22
CA THR A 87 -10.13 -1.99 34.94
C THR A 87 -9.81 -1.05 33.78
N PHE A 88 -8.92 -0.07 33.98
CA PHE A 88 -8.55 0.89 32.94
C PHE A 88 -7.91 0.20 31.74
N THR A 89 -8.46 0.42 30.56
CA THR A 89 -7.92 -0.06 29.29
C THR A 89 -8.22 0.92 28.16
N LYS A 90 -7.24 1.14 27.28
CA LYS A 90 -7.39 1.93 26.05
C LYS A 90 -6.71 1.20 24.90
N GLN A 91 -7.35 1.18 23.74
CA GLN A 91 -6.85 0.50 22.56
C GLN A 91 -6.94 1.42 21.34
N GLN A 92 -5.89 1.41 20.52
CA GLN A 92 -5.83 2.16 19.26
C GLN A 92 -4.83 1.50 18.30
N HIS A 93 -4.99 1.72 16.99
CA HIS A 93 -3.94 1.38 16.04
C HIS A 93 -2.83 2.45 15.98
N SER A 94 -1.60 2.02 15.68
CA SER A 94 -0.43 2.91 15.57
C SER A 94 -0.55 3.94 14.44
N CYS A 95 -1.43 3.72 13.47
CA CYS A 95 -1.69 4.63 12.37
C CYS A 95 -3.20 4.72 12.09
N SER A 96 -3.63 5.86 11.57
CA SER A 96 -5.02 6.11 11.18
C SER A 96 -5.44 5.23 10.00
N ARG A 97 -6.73 4.87 9.97
CA ARG A 97 -7.35 4.25 8.80
C ARG A 97 -7.60 5.30 7.72
N LEU A 98 -7.60 4.86 6.47
CA LEU A 98 -8.04 5.68 5.34
C LEU A 98 -9.56 5.82 5.42
N ASP A 99 -10.03 7.06 5.45
CA ASP A 99 -11.39 7.50 5.75
C ASP A 99 -11.89 7.11 7.15
N GLY A 100 -12.49 8.07 7.87
CA GLY A 100 -13.05 7.91 9.22
C GLY A 100 -14.22 6.91 9.35
N SER A 101 -14.33 5.93 8.45
CA SER A 101 -15.34 4.87 8.48
C SER A 101 -14.78 3.57 9.05
N ASN A 102 -15.60 2.88 9.85
CA ASN A 102 -15.30 1.58 10.47
C ASN A 102 -15.21 0.40 9.48
N ASN A 103 -15.00 0.67 8.19
CA ASN A 103 -14.90 -0.37 7.17
C ASN A 103 -13.57 -1.12 7.28
N ILE A 104 -13.66 -2.39 7.69
CA ILE A 104 -12.52 -3.31 7.84
C ILE A 104 -11.72 -3.46 6.53
N THR A 105 -12.37 -3.24 5.39
CA THR A 105 -11.80 -3.34 4.04
C THR A 105 -10.90 -2.17 3.65
N MET A 106 -10.98 -1.03 4.33
CA MET A 106 -10.09 0.11 4.06
C MET A 106 -8.79 -0.03 4.86
N GLY A 107 -7.68 0.09 4.13
CA GLY A 107 -6.31 -0.06 4.65
C GLY A 107 -5.90 1.09 5.57
N PHE A 108 -4.70 0.96 6.15
CA PHE A 108 -4.07 2.04 6.91
C PHE A 108 -3.29 2.96 5.98
N ASP A 109 -3.28 4.26 6.28
CA ASP A 109 -2.57 5.25 5.45
C ASP A 109 -1.08 4.92 5.30
N VAL A 110 -0.43 4.49 6.40
CA VAL A 110 0.98 4.06 6.38
C VAL A 110 1.27 2.96 5.35
N ASN A 111 0.30 2.09 5.06
CA ASN A 111 0.47 1.03 4.06
C ASN A 111 0.46 1.60 2.64
N ASN A 112 -0.32 2.65 2.38
CA ASN A 112 -0.30 3.36 1.10
C ASN A 112 0.99 4.16 0.97
N SER A 113 1.35 4.94 1.99
CA SER A 113 2.53 5.83 1.93
C SER A 113 3.81 5.05 1.64
N ILE A 114 3.99 3.88 2.27
CA ILE A 114 5.21 3.09 2.05
C ILE A 114 5.22 2.41 0.68
N VAL A 115 4.07 1.99 0.14
CA VAL A 115 4.02 1.43 -1.22
C VAL A 115 4.29 2.52 -2.26
N MET A 116 3.75 3.72 -2.08
CA MET A 116 4.06 4.87 -2.92
C MET A 116 5.55 5.21 -2.88
N CYS A 117 6.12 5.33 -1.68
CA CYS A 117 7.55 5.61 -1.51
C CYS A 117 8.43 4.59 -2.28
N PHE A 118 8.12 3.29 -2.17
CA PHE A 118 8.88 2.28 -2.89
C PHE A 118 8.65 2.34 -4.41
N ASN A 119 7.43 2.63 -4.87
CA ASN A 119 7.16 2.83 -6.30
C ASN A 119 7.93 4.04 -6.86
N GLU A 120 7.99 5.16 -6.13
CA GLU A 120 8.76 6.36 -6.50
C GLU A 120 10.27 6.06 -6.58
N LEU A 121 10.77 5.18 -5.73
CA LEU A 121 12.15 4.69 -5.78
C LEU A 121 12.40 3.66 -6.89
N GLY A 122 11.41 3.33 -7.72
CA GLY A 122 11.50 2.27 -8.73
C GLY A 122 11.64 0.87 -8.14
N CYS A 123 11.29 0.70 -6.86
CA CYS A 123 11.45 -0.54 -6.10
C CYS A 123 10.13 -1.32 -6.01
N GLY A 124 10.16 -2.59 -6.43
CA GLY A 124 9.02 -3.49 -6.31
C GLY A 124 8.85 -4.12 -4.92
N GLU A 125 7.87 -5.02 -4.80
CA GLU A 125 7.54 -5.72 -3.56
C GLU A 125 8.73 -6.42 -2.90
N ALA A 126 9.61 -7.02 -3.70
CA ALA A 126 10.77 -7.75 -3.19
C ALA A 126 11.71 -6.85 -2.37
N ALA A 127 11.93 -5.62 -2.83
CA ALA A 127 12.72 -4.64 -2.11
C ALA A 127 12.02 -4.21 -0.82
N LEU A 128 10.70 -4.02 -0.86
CA LEU A 128 9.91 -3.68 0.32
C LEU A 128 9.97 -4.79 1.38
N ARG A 129 9.82 -6.07 0.99
CA ARG A 129 9.95 -7.20 1.92
C ARG A 129 11.36 -7.28 2.52
N LYS A 130 12.40 -7.05 1.70
CA LYS A 130 13.79 -7.01 2.18
C LYS A 130 14.01 -5.89 3.18
N PHE A 131 13.45 -4.70 2.92
CA PHE A 131 13.45 -3.59 3.87
C PHE A 131 12.76 -3.96 5.19
N SER A 132 11.56 -4.57 5.15
CA SER A 132 10.87 -5.00 6.36
C SER A 132 11.70 -5.98 7.19
N ALA A 133 12.36 -6.93 6.51
CA ALA A 133 13.22 -7.92 7.15
C ALA A 133 14.45 -7.28 7.81
N ILE A 134 15.15 -6.37 7.12
CA ILE A 134 16.32 -5.66 7.66
C ILE A 134 15.95 -4.82 8.87
N MET A 135 14.83 -4.10 8.79
CA MET A 135 14.35 -3.22 9.86
C MET A 135 13.66 -3.99 11.00
N SER A 136 13.49 -5.32 10.88
CA SER A 136 12.75 -6.14 11.83
C SER A 136 11.31 -5.63 12.09
N ILE A 137 10.69 -5.05 11.06
CA ILE A 137 9.31 -4.54 11.11
C ILE A 137 8.36 -5.47 10.36
N PRO A 138 7.05 -5.47 10.68
CA PRO A 138 6.05 -6.19 9.91
C PRO A 138 6.07 -5.77 8.43
N GLY A 139 5.88 -6.72 7.53
CA GLY A 139 5.73 -6.45 6.09
C GLY A 139 4.26 -6.46 5.65
N LEU A 140 4.03 -6.02 4.41
CA LEU A 140 2.73 -6.19 3.75
C LEU A 140 2.60 -7.61 3.18
N SER A 141 1.37 -8.12 3.15
CA SER A 141 1.09 -9.33 2.37
C SER A 141 1.12 -9.01 0.88
N HIS A 142 1.47 -10.01 0.06
CA HIS A 142 1.47 -9.89 -1.40
C HIS A 142 0.14 -9.36 -1.95
N ASN A 143 -0.98 -9.86 -1.42
CA ASN A 143 -2.30 -9.43 -1.85
C ASN A 143 -2.57 -7.95 -1.53
N THR A 144 -2.13 -7.49 -0.36
CA THR A 144 -2.27 -6.08 0.02
C THR A 144 -1.37 -5.19 -0.82
N TYR A 145 -0.10 -5.57 -1.03
CA TYR A 145 0.82 -4.83 -1.89
C TYR A 145 0.26 -4.70 -3.31
N ARG A 146 -0.11 -5.82 -3.96
CA ARG A 146 -0.68 -5.83 -5.31
C ARG A 146 -1.92 -4.93 -5.42
N ARG A 147 -2.79 -4.93 -4.42
CA ARG A 147 -4.00 -4.08 -4.41
C ARG A 147 -3.64 -2.60 -4.35
N ILE A 148 -2.70 -2.21 -3.47
CA ILE A 148 -2.27 -0.83 -3.32
C ILE A 148 -1.52 -0.38 -4.58
N SER A 149 -0.58 -1.17 -5.08
CA SER A 149 0.18 -0.85 -6.31
C SER A 149 -0.71 -0.68 -7.53
N LYS A 150 -1.79 -1.48 -7.66
CA LYS A 150 -2.79 -1.28 -8.72
C LYS A 150 -3.51 0.07 -8.60
N LYS A 151 -3.90 0.46 -7.38
CA LYS A 151 -4.53 1.78 -7.14
C LYS A 151 -3.59 2.92 -7.49
N VAL A 152 -2.35 2.84 -7.00
CA VAL A 152 -1.30 3.84 -7.28
C VAL A 152 -1.03 3.92 -8.79
N GLY A 153 -0.85 2.78 -9.46
CA GLY A 153 -0.66 2.74 -10.91
C GLY A 153 -1.85 3.28 -11.71
N GLY A 154 -3.09 3.04 -11.25
CA GLY A 154 -4.29 3.64 -11.82
C GLY A 154 -4.28 5.17 -11.73
N ALA A 155 -4.00 5.70 -10.54
CA ALA A 155 -3.89 7.14 -10.31
C ALA A 155 -2.76 7.77 -11.16
N HIS A 156 -1.61 7.12 -11.27
CA HIS A 156 -0.53 7.57 -12.16
C HIS A 156 -1.00 7.69 -13.62
N ARG A 157 -1.73 6.69 -14.13
CA ARG A 157 -2.21 6.69 -15.52
C ARG A 157 -3.21 7.82 -15.75
N GLU A 158 -4.10 8.06 -14.80
CA GLU A 158 -5.09 9.14 -14.85
C GLU A 158 -4.42 10.52 -14.85
N VAL A 159 -3.51 10.78 -13.89
CA VAL A 159 -2.74 12.03 -13.83
C VAL A 159 -1.94 12.23 -15.12
N THR A 160 -1.27 11.18 -15.60
CA THR A 160 -0.51 11.25 -16.86
C THR A 160 -1.41 11.59 -18.04
N ALA A 161 -2.57 10.96 -18.15
CA ALA A 161 -3.53 11.24 -19.23
C ALA A 161 -4.01 12.70 -19.20
N ASN A 162 -4.36 13.21 -18.01
CA ASN A 162 -4.81 14.59 -17.83
C ASN A 162 -3.71 15.60 -18.19
N VAL A 163 -2.46 15.36 -17.75
CA VAL A 163 -1.32 16.22 -18.06
C VAL A 163 -1.03 16.22 -19.56
N LEU A 164 -1.05 15.06 -20.21
CA LEU A 164 -0.84 14.95 -21.65
C LEU A 164 -1.95 15.65 -22.43
N GLN A 165 -3.21 15.49 -22.03
CA GLN A 165 -4.34 16.17 -22.65
C GLN A 165 -4.24 17.69 -22.51
N ALA A 166 -3.88 18.19 -21.33
CA ALA A 166 -3.65 19.62 -21.09
C ALA A 166 -2.50 20.17 -21.94
N ALA A 167 -1.41 19.40 -22.09
CA ALA A 167 -0.29 19.77 -22.95
C ALA A 167 -0.69 19.85 -24.43
N VAL A 168 -1.47 18.87 -24.91
CA VAL A 168 -2.02 18.87 -26.28
C VAL A 168 -2.88 20.11 -26.50
N GLN A 169 -3.79 20.43 -25.57
CA GLN A 169 -4.64 21.61 -25.67
C GLN A 169 -3.82 22.91 -25.71
N ALA A 170 -2.82 23.05 -24.85
CA ALA A 170 -1.96 24.23 -24.82
C ALA A 170 -1.18 24.44 -26.14
N VAL A 171 -0.75 23.35 -26.79
CA VAL A 171 -0.11 23.42 -28.11
C VAL A 171 -1.11 23.84 -29.20
N HIS A 172 -2.32 23.27 -29.18
CA HIS A 172 -3.39 23.68 -30.11
C HIS A 172 -3.72 25.17 -29.95
N ASP A 173 -3.88 25.65 -28.72
CA ASP A 173 -4.20 27.05 -28.45
C ASP A 173 -3.06 27.97 -28.91
N ALA A 174 -1.80 27.60 -28.66
CA ALA A 174 -0.65 28.40 -29.11
C ALA A 174 -0.56 28.50 -30.64
N ASN A 175 -0.85 27.42 -31.35
CA ASN A 175 -0.84 27.40 -32.81
C ASN A 175 -2.01 28.20 -33.42
N ALA A 176 -3.18 28.19 -32.77
CA ALA A 176 -4.35 28.96 -33.22
C ALA A 176 -4.15 30.49 -33.15
N HIS A 177 -3.24 31.00 -32.31
CA HIS A 177 -2.92 32.42 -32.20
C HIS A 177 -1.73 32.87 -33.06
N GLY A 178 -1.02 31.92 -33.69
CA GLY A 178 0.25 32.16 -34.40
C GLY A 178 0.14 32.28 -35.92
N ASP A 179 -0.97 31.86 -36.54
CA ASP A 179 -1.10 31.83 -37.99
C ASP A 179 -2.57 31.93 -38.45
N PRO A 180 -3.02 33.04 -39.07
CA PRO A 180 -4.37 33.17 -39.60
C PRO A 180 -4.62 32.38 -40.91
N ASP A 181 -3.62 31.65 -41.43
CA ASP A 181 -3.73 30.84 -42.65
C ASP A 181 -3.81 29.32 -42.40
N PHE A 182 -4.02 28.86 -41.15
CA PHE A 182 -4.45 27.48 -40.92
C PHE A 182 -5.94 27.33 -41.26
N ASP A 183 -6.19 27.28 -42.57
CA ASP A 183 -7.48 27.01 -43.15
C ASP A 183 -7.98 25.63 -42.68
N ASN A 184 -9.16 25.65 -42.07
CA ASN A 184 -9.90 24.50 -41.62
C ASN A 184 -10.55 23.87 -42.85
N GLY A 185 -9.74 23.18 -43.65
CA GLY A 185 -10.15 22.61 -44.92
C GLY A 185 -9.52 21.24 -45.13
N ASP A 186 -10.03 20.21 -44.47
CA ASP A 186 -10.72 19.14 -45.21
C ASP A 186 -11.45 18.20 -44.24
N ASN A 187 -12.77 18.21 -44.36
CA ASN A 187 -13.66 17.16 -43.88
C ASN A 187 -13.64 16.07 -44.97
N SER A 188 -12.65 15.19 -44.95
CA SER A 188 -12.72 13.92 -45.69
C SER A 188 -13.06 12.81 -44.71
N ASP A 189 -14.37 12.60 -44.61
CA ASP A 189 -15.02 11.39 -44.16
C ASP A 189 -14.59 10.23 -45.09
N GLU A 190 -13.44 9.61 -44.79
CA GLU A 190 -13.07 8.31 -45.34
C GLU A 190 -13.20 7.26 -44.24
N GLY A 191 -14.35 6.58 -44.26
CA GLY A 191 -14.58 5.34 -43.53
C GLY A 191 -13.50 4.32 -43.86
N GLY A 192 -12.72 3.98 -42.84
CA GLY A 192 -11.86 2.81 -42.80
C GLY A 192 -12.26 1.98 -41.60
N ASP A 193 -13.07 0.95 -41.83
CA ASP A 193 -13.43 -0.06 -40.85
C ASP A 193 -12.15 -0.78 -40.37
N ALA A 194 -11.56 -0.31 -39.29
CA ALA A 194 -10.53 -1.04 -38.55
C ALA A 194 -11.20 -1.68 -37.34
N GLU A 195 -11.75 -2.88 -37.56
CA GLU A 195 -12.10 -3.82 -36.48
C GLU A 195 -10.86 -4.06 -35.61
N CYS A 196 -10.75 -3.34 -34.49
CA CYS A 196 -9.88 -3.73 -33.40
C CYS A 196 -10.57 -4.88 -32.66
N ALA A 197 -10.41 -6.09 -33.21
CA ALA A 197 -10.76 -7.33 -32.56
C ALA A 197 -10.18 -7.35 -31.14
N ALA A 198 -11.07 -7.37 -30.16
CA ALA A 198 -10.77 -7.74 -28.79
C ALA A 198 -10.23 -9.18 -28.82
N ASN A 199 -8.91 -9.33 -28.71
CA ASN A 199 -8.32 -10.64 -28.48
C ASN A 199 -8.37 -10.91 -26.97
N ASP A 200 -9.56 -11.30 -26.50
CA ASP A 200 -9.76 -12.01 -25.25
C ASP A 200 -9.17 -13.43 -25.41
N GLY A 201 -7.85 -13.52 -25.31
CA GLY A 201 -7.11 -14.77 -25.24
C GLY A 201 -7.04 -15.28 -23.81
N ASP A 202 -8.14 -15.82 -23.31
CA ASP A 202 -8.11 -16.85 -22.28
C ASP A 202 -7.36 -18.07 -22.87
N SER A 203 -6.21 -18.39 -22.30
CA SER A 203 -5.56 -19.69 -22.49
C SER A 203 -5.14 -20.20 -21.12
N SER A 204 -6.13 -20.82 -20.50
CA SER A 204 -5.99 -22.01 -19.69
C SER A 204 -5.13 -23.08 -20.39
N ASP A 205 -4.55 -23.93 -19.54
CA ASP A 205 -3.90 -25.21 -19.85
C ASP A 205 -2.46 -25.20 -20.37
N SER A 206 -1.54 -25.34 -19.41
CA SER A 206 -0.39 -26.23 -19.58
C SER A 206 -0.49 -27.32 -18.53
N ALA A 207 -0.83 -28.50 -19.03
CA ALA A 207 -1.11 -29.72 -18.32
C ALA A 207 0.07 -30.22 -17.47
N ASN A 208 -0.32 -30.89 -16.38
CA ASN A 208 0.45 -31.94 -15.73
C ASN A 208 0.99 -32.92 -16.77
N VAL A 209 2.27 -33.25 -16.64
CA VAL A 209 2.80 -34.54 -17.09
C VAL A 209 3.48 -35.16 -15.87
N ASP A 210 2.79 -36.17 -15.34
CA ASP A 210 3.30 -37.16 -14.42
C ASP A 210 4.50 -37.88 -15.06
N SER A 211 5.51 -38.18 -14.24
CA SER A 211 6.47 -39.25 -14.50
C SER A 211 6.84 -39.86 -13.16
N ASP A 212 6.49 -41.13 -13.08
CA ASP A 212 6.58 -42.06 -11.97
C ASP A 212 8.00 -42.34 -11.45
N ASP A 213 8.00 -43.14 -10.37
CA ASP A 213 9.04 -44.07 -9.91
C ASP A 213 10.19 -43.49 -9.05
N ASP A 214 10.58 -44.09 -7.92
CA ASP A 214 10.14 -45.33 -7.26
C ASP A 214 10.76 -45.35 -5.84
N SER A 215 10.11 -46.06 -4.90
CA SER A 215 10.73 -46.83 -3.80
C SER A 215 11.59 -46.12 -2.71
N SER A 216 11.52 -46.43 -1.41
CA SER A 216 10.79 -47.43 -0.63
C SER A 216 11.14 -47.25 0.88
N HIS A 217 10.39 -47.96 1.73
CA HIS A 217 10.69 -48.34 3.13
C HIS A 217 10.64 -47.23 4.21
N SER A 218 10.08 -47.42 5.40
CA SER A 218 9.29 -48.48 6.06
C SER A 218 9.19 -48.00 7.52
N GLY A 219 8.06 -48.13 8.20
CA GLY A 219 8.05 -47.84 9.64
C GLY A 219 6.69 -47.65 10.29
N SER A 220 5.88 -48.71 10.27
CA SER A 220 4.75 -48.90 11.18
C SER A 220 5.13 -48.66 12.63
N THR A 221 4.23 -48.05 13.42
CA THR A 221 3.53 -48.75 14.51
C THR A 221 2.29 -47.98 14.94
N ALA A 222 1.13 -48.61 14.75
CA ALA A 222 -0.09 -48.35 15.49
C ALA A 222 0.07 -48.84 16.93
N SER A 223 -0.64 -48.22 17.87
CA SER A 223 -0.99 -48.83 19.15
C SER A 223 -2.35 -48.30 19.58
N THR A 224 -3.37 -49.08 19.20
CA THR A 224 -4.70 -49.17 19.80
C THR A 224 -4.63 -49.97 21.11
N ALA A 225 -5.68 -49.86 21.94
CA ALA A 225 -6.03 -50.62 23.16
C ALA A 225 -5.78 -49.83 24.47
N ARG A 226 -6.65 -49.82 25.49
CA ARG A 226 -7.87 -50.58 25.80
C ARG A 226 -8.60 -49.90 26.98
N ARG A 227 -9.92 -50.13 27.07
CA ARG A 227 -10.73 -50.01 28.29
C ARG A 227 -10.39 -51.16 29.26
N ASP A 228 -10.51 -50.92 30.56
CA ASP A 228 -11.08 -51.78 31.64
C ASP A 228 -10.93 -50.97 32.96
N SER A 229 -11.99 -50.55 33.64
CA SER A 229 -12.86 -51.25 34.62
C SER A 229 -12.21 -51.44 36.00
N ASP A 230 -12.89 -50.87 37.01
CA ASP A 230 -13.01 -51.23 38.44
C ASP A 230 -11.77 -51.23 39.36
N ASP A 231 -11.83 -50.45 40.47
CA ASP A 231 -11.67 -51.01 41.82
C ASP A 231 -12.16 -50.03 42.92
N GLU A 232 -12.83 -50.60 43.91
CA GLU A 232 -13.35 -49.95 45.12
C GLU A 232 -12.25 -49.69 46.15
N GLY A 233 -12.49 -48.78 47.09
CA GLY A 233 -11.55 -48.52 48.18
C GLY A 233 -12.08 -47.59 49.25
N GLU A 234 -13.00 -48.12 50.06
CA GLU A 234 -13.32 -47.60 51.40
C GLU A 234 -12.05 -47.45 52.26
N GLY A 235 -11.99 -46.43 53.12
CA GLY A 235 -10.89 -46.30 54.07
C GLY A 235 -11.01 -45.13 55.04
N ARG A 236 -11.77 -45.35 56.11
CA ARG A 236 -11.89 -44.56 57.35
C ARG A 236 -10.57 -43.92 57.84
N HIS A 237 -10.62 -42.65 58.23
CA HIS A 237 -10.58 -42.22 59.64
C HIS A 237 -10.93 -40.74 59.80
#